data_AF-A0A347WK17-F1
#
_entry.id   AF-A0A347WK17-F1
#
_cell.length_a   1.000
_cell.length_b   1.000
_cell.length_c   1.000
_cell.angle_alpha   90.00
_cell.angle_beta   90.00
_cell.angle_gamma   90.00
#
_symmetry.space_group_name_H-M   'P 1'
#
loop_
_entity.id
_entity.type
_entity.pdbx_description
1 polymer ?
#
loop_
_entity_poly.entity_id
_entity_poly.type
_entity_poly.pdbx_seq_one_letter_code
_entity_poly.pdbx_strand_id
1 'polypeptide(L)'
;MHFSTNYEVFKYLDDMIAQLIRIVFSLIALFDQNNLNLAYVSGDLPNIHMLFPKNHQDVWQESLEQSMMKEDYTIANEQIFLPYFDEIGVKTWFSIPIAEEGKIYGIYFLGIL
;
A
#
# COMPACT_ATOMS: atom_id res chain seq x y z
N MET A 1 17.22 15.48 16.30
CA MET A 1 16.33 14.86 15.30
C MET A 1 16.12 13.42 15.73
N HIS A 2 14.95 13.11 16.28
CA HIS A 2 14.56 11.71 16.50
C HIS A 2 13.97 11.22 15.18
N PHE A 3 14.76 10.47 14.41
CA PHE A 3 14.19 9.67 13.34
C PHE A 3 13.35 8.58 14.01
N SER A 4 12.05 8.56 13.73
CA SER A 4 11.21 7.41 14.03
C SER A 4 11.69 6.26 13.13
N THR A 5 12.40 5.30 13.71
CA THR A 5 13.12 4.19 13.07
C THR A 5 12.38 3.50 11.91
N ASN A 6 11.06 3.48 11.93
CA ASN A 6 10.25 2.83 10.90
C ASN A 6 10.24 3.60 9.56
N TYR A 7 10.25 4.94 9.58
CA TYR A 7 10.22 5.73 8.34
C TYR A 7 11.50 5.55 7.51
N GLU A 8 12.66 5.50 8.17
CA GLU A 8 13.94 5.27 7.48
C GLU A 8 14.00 3.88 6.85
N VAL A 9 13.45 2.86 7.53
CA VAL A 9 13.33 1.51 7.00
C VAL A 9 12.42 1.48 5.77
N PHE A 10 11.27 2.15 5.83
CA PHE A 10 10.34 2.23 4.71
C PHE A 10 10.92 2.97 3.51
N LYS A 11 11.61 4.07 3.76
CA LYS A 11 12.32 4.79 2.71
C LYS A 11 13.41 3.93 2.08
N TYR A 12 14.19 3.21 2.88
CA TYR A 12 15.23 2.33 2.34
C TYR A 12 14.63 1.19 1.50
N LEU A 13 13.52 0.60 1.94
CA LEU A 13 12.77 -0.40 1.17
C LEU A 13 12.27 0.17 -0.16
N ASP A 14 11.69 1.37 -0.15
CA ASP A 14 11.25 2.08 -1.37
C ASP A 14 12.43 2.33 -2.32
N ASP A 15 13.51 2.91 -1.81
CA ASP A 15 14.74 3.20 -2.57
C ASP A 15 15.36 1.92 -3.17
N MET A 16 15.28 0.78 -2.47
CA MET A 16 15.75 -0.51 -3.00
C MET A 16 14.89 -1.00 -4.15
N ILE A 17 13.57 -0.92 -4.04
CA ILE A 17 12.67 -1.43 -5.07
C ILE A 17 12.68 -0.48 -6.28
N ALA A 18 12.83 0.83 -6.06
CA ALA A 18 12.99 1.83 -7.12
C ALA A 18 14.24 1.59 -7.99
N GLN A 19 15.26 0.88 -7.47
CA GLN A 19 16.42 0.46 -8.25
C GLN A 19 16.15 -0.74 -9.16
N LEU A 20 15.14 -1.55 -8.85
CA LEU A 20 14.78 -2.75 -9.60
C LEU A 20 13.73 -2.46 -10.67
N ILE A 21 12.77 -1.60 -10.34
CA ILE A 21 11.61 -1.29 -11.17
C ILE A 21 11.30 0.21 -11.12
N ARG A 22 10.74 0.74 -12.21
CA ARG A 22 10.33 2.14 -12.26
C ARG A 22 9.02 2.32 -11.49
N ILE A 23 9.15 2.77 -10.24
CA ILE A 23 8.03 3.11 -9.36
C ILE A 23 7.56 4.54 -9.66
N VAL A 24 6.24 4.76 -9.70
CA VAL A 24 5.59 6.07 -9.84
C VAL A 24 5.12 6.58 -8.48
N PHE A 25 4.62 5.67 -7.65
CA PHE A 25 4.29 5.92 -6.25
C PHE A 25 4.51 4.67 -5.43
N SER A 26 4.69 4.88 -4.13
CA SER A 26 4.74 3.81 -3.16
C SER A 26 4.04 4.24 -1.87
N LEU A 27 3.38 3.28 -1.24
CA LEU A 27 2.51 3.53 -0.09
C LEU A 27 2.58 2.36 0.86
N ILE A 28 3.10 2.56 2.07
CA ILE A 28 3.08 1.54 3.11
C ILE A 28 2.05 1.94 4.15
N ALA A 29 1.12 1.03 4.41
CA ALA A 29 0.14 1.17 5.46
C ALA A 29 0.22 0.00 6.43
N LEU A 30 0.10 0.29 7.72
CA LEU A 30 0.30 -0.68 8.80
C LEU A 30 -0.93 -0.76 9.69
N PHE A 31 -1.22 -1.95 10.18
CA PHE A 31 -2.27 -2.15 11.16
C PHE A 31 -1.83 -1.63 12.53
N ASP A 32 -2.67 -0.78 13.12
CA ASP A 32 -2.70 -0.49 14.54
C ASP A 32 -4.10 -0.85 15.06
N GLN A 33 -4.14 -1.84 15.96
CA GLN A 33 -5.38 -2.46 16.42
C GLN A 33 -6.24 -2.96 15.25
N ASN A 34 -7.40 -2.33 15.02
CA ASN A 34 -8.34 -2.70 13.97
C ASN A 34 -8.27 -1.79 12.74
N ASN A 35 -7.31 -0.86 12.68
CA ASN A 35 -7.23 0.12 11.62
C ASN A 35 -5.90 0.02 10.86
N LEU A 36 -5.98 0.01 9.54
CA LEU A 36 -4.86 0.24 8.65
C LEU A 36 -4.59 1.74 8.61
N ASN A 37 -3.36 2.14 8.91
CA ASN A 37 -2.92 3.53 8.98
C ASN A 37 -1.81 3.77 7.96
N LEU A 38 -1.83 4.95 7.33
CA LEU A 38 -0.76 5.35 6.44
C LEU A 38 0.55 5.56 7.23
N ALA A 39 1.58 4.81 6.89
CA ALA A 39 2.89 4.88 7.55
C ALA A 39 3.95 5.54 6.67
N TYR A 40 3.84 5.40 5.34
CA TYR A 40 4.78 5.96 4.38
C TYR A 40 4.07 6.22 3.05
N VAL A 41 4.47 7.31 2.39
CA VAL A 41 4.05 7.63 1.03
C VAL A 41 5.19 8.30 0.27
N SER A 42 5.36 7.92 -0.99
CA SER A 42 6.26 8.52 -1.96
C SER A 42 5.57 8.57 -3.33
N GLY A 43 5.91 9.57 -4.14
CA GLY A 43 5.20 9.89 -5.38
C GLY A 43 4.01 10.85 -5.18
N ASP A 44 3.34 11.17 -6.29
CA ASP A 44 2.20 12.08 -6.31
C ASP A 44 0.88 11.32 -6.11
N LEU A 45 0.44 11.26 -4.85
CA LEU A 45 -0.83 10.66 -4.43
C LEU A 45 -1.70 11.73 -3.75
N PRO A 46 -2.42 12.56 -4.52
CA PRO A 46 -3.22 13.65 -3.97
C PRO A 46 -4.31 13.10 -3.04
N ASN A 47 -4.52 13.74 -1.89
CA ASN A 47 -5.56 13.38 -0.92
C ASN A 47 -5.52 11.94 -0.37
N ILE A 48 -4.42 11.22 -0.55
CA ILE A 48 -4.28 9.83 -0.07
C ILE A 48 -4.54 9.66 1.42
N HIS A 49 -4.20 10.67 2.21
CA HIS A 49 -4.42 10.71 3.66
C HIS A 49 -5.91 10.64 4.03
N MET A 50 -6.84 10.96 3.11
CA MET A 50 -8.28 10.84 3.32
C MET A 50 -8.78 9.39 3.30
N LEU A 51 -7.99 8.45 2.76
CA LEU A 51 -8.32 7.01 2.76
C LEU A 51 -7.97 6.32 4.08
N PHE A 52 -7.25 7.01 4.98
CA PHE A 52 -6.74 6.46 6.23
C PHE A 52 -7.22 7.29 7.44
N PRO A 53 -7.43 6.68 8.62
CA PRO A 53 -7.37 5.25 8.90
C PRO A 53 -8.50 4.47 8.22
N LYS A 54 -8.24 3.21 7.89
CA LYS A 54 -9.21 2.30 7.27
C LYS A 54 -9.46 1.09 8.16
N ASN A 55 -10.72 0.76 8.43
CA ASN A 55 -11.03 -0.42 9.23
C ASN A 55 -10.56 -1.69 8.52
N HIS A 56 -9.96 -2.63 9.25
CA HIS A 56 -9.51 -3.92 8.74
C HIS A 56 -10.56 -4.66 7.91
N GLN A 57 -11.84 -4.58 8.30
CA GLN A 57 -12.94 -5.24 7.58
C GLN A 57 -13.20 -4.64 6.19
N ASP A 58 -12.82 -3.38 5.99
CA ASP A 58 -12.95 -2.68 4.72
C ASP A 58 -11.68 -2.78 3.86
N VAL A 59 -10.62 -3.39 4.39
CA VAL A 59 -9.41 -3.70 3.64
C VAL A 59 -9.63 -5.04 2.94
N TRP A 60 -9.26 -5.10 1.66
CA TRP A 60 -9.35 -6.32 0.89
C TRP A 60 -8.46 -7.41 1.50
N GLN A 61 -9.06 -8.54 1.87
CA GLN A 61 -8.36 -9.57 2.63
C GLN A 61 -7.32 -10.30 1.77
N GLU A 62 -7.60 -10.53 0.50
CA GLU A 62 -6.69 -11.26 -0.39
C GLU A 62 -5.37 -10.50 -0.62
N SER A 63 -5.36 -9.16 -0.62
CA SER A 63 -4.10 -8.40 -0.68
C SER A 63 -3.31 -8.40 0.63
N LEU A 64 -3.92 -8.84 1.73
CA LEU A 64 -3.25 -9.06 3.00
C LEU A 64 -2.65 -10.47 3.09
N GLU A 65 -3.16 -11.42 2.31
CA GLU A 65 -2.71 -12.82 2.30
C GLU A 65 -1.67 -13.09 1.20
N GLN A 66 -1.77 -12.41 0.06
CA GLN A 66 -0.86 -12.58 -1.08
C GLN A 66 -0.65 -11.29 -1.87
N SER A 67 0.41 -11.26 -2.68
CA SER A 67 0.64 -10.15 -3.60
C SER A 67 -0.40 -10.16 -4.71
N MET A 68 -0.92 -8.99 -5.08
CA MET A 68 -1.97 -8.85 -6.09
C MET A 68 -1.62 -7.76 -7.07
N MET A 69 -1.85 -7.97 -8.37
CA MET A 69 -1.71 -6.96 -9.42
C MET A 69 -3.08 -6.46 -9.88
N LYS A 70 -3.16 -5.27 -10.49
CA LYS A 70 -4.43 -4.68 -10.96
C LYS A 70 -5.34 -5.65 -11.72
N GLU A 71 -4.79 -6.51 -12.57
CA GLU A 71 -5.56 -7.47 -13.38
C GLU A 71 -6.28 -8.54 -12.53
N ASP A 72 -5.70 -8.89 -11.38
CA ASP A 72 -6.27 -9.84 -10.42
C ASP A 72 -7.49 -9.25 -9.67
N TYR A 73 -7.75 -7.93 -9.79
CA TYR A 73 -8.84 -7.23 -9.10
C TYR A 73 -10.19 -7.29 -9.81
N THR A 74 -10.34 -8.06 -10.88
CA THR A 74 -11.58 -8.19 -11.65
C THR A 74 -12.79 -8.74 -10.85
N ILE A 75 -12.59 -9.15 -9.59
CA ILE A 75 -13.58 -9.89 -8.79
C ILE A 75 -14.20 -9.05 -7.65
N ALA A 76 -13.65 -7.89 -7.28
CA ALA A 76 -14.00 -7.25 -6.00
C ALA A 76 -14.67 -5.87 -6.15
N ASN A 77 -16.00 -5.85 -6.05
CA ASN A 77 -16.85 -4.67 -6.25
C ASN A 77 -16.89 -3.66 -5.07
N GLU A 78 -16.13 -3.85 -3.99
CA GLU A 78 -16.24 -3.02 -2.76
C GLU A 78 -14.90 -2.51 -2.22
N GLN A 79 -13.91 -2.29 -3.09
CA GLN A 79 -12.58 -1.91 -2.62
C GLN A 79 -12.33 -0.41 -2.69
N ILE A 80 -11.95 0.20 -1.57
CA ILE A 80 -11.74 1.66 -1.46
C ILE A 80 -10.49 2.16 -2.18
N PHE A 81 -9.44 1.35 -2.32
CA PHE A 81 -8.20 1.77 -2.98
C PHE A 81 -8.29 1.77 -4.51
N LEU A 82 -9.18 0.95 -5.10
CA LEU A 82 -9.34 0.84 -6.55
C LEU A 82 -9.86 2.12 -7.21
N PRO A 83 -11.02 2.68 -6.80
CA PRO A 83 -11.52 3.91 -7.37
C PRO A 83 -10.51 5.05 -7.24
N TYR A 84 -9.78 5.08 -6.13
CA TYR A 84 -8.76 6.10 -5.91
C TYR A 84 -7.62 5.99 -6.91
N PHE A 85 -7.01 4.80 -7.08
CA PHE A 85 -5.91 4.63 -8.04
C PHE A 85 -6.35 4.86 -9.48
N ASP A 86 -7.58 4.47 -9.84
CA ASP A 86 -8.15 4.75 -11.16
C ASP A 86 -8.41 6.26 -11.37
N GLU A 87 -8.90 6.98 -10.35
CA GLU A 87 -9.16 8.43 -10.40
C GLU A 87 -7.87 9.23 -10.67
N ILE A 88 -6.76 8.84 -10.04
CA ILE A 88 -5.47 9.51 -10.22
C ILE A 88 -4.69 9.01 -11.46
N GLY A 89 -5.30 8.14 -12.28
CA GLY A 89 -4.75 7.70 -13.57
C GLY A 89 -3.66 6.64 -13.48
N VAL A 90 -3.57 5.91 -12.37
CA VAL A 90 -2.61 4.81 -12.20
C VAL A 90 -3.09 3.59 -13.00
N LYS A 91 -2.33 3.25 -14.04
CA LYS A 91 -2.67 2.13 -14.93
C LYS A 91 -2.25 0.78 -14.39
N THR A 92 -1.13 0.71 -13.69
CA THR A 92 -0.58 -0.56 -13.19
C THR A 92 -0.07 -0.34 -11.78
N TRP A 93 -0.45 -1.24 -10.89
CA TRP A 93 -0.01 -1.23 -9.51
C TRP A 93 -0.14 -2.64 -8.95
N PHE A 94 0.58 -2.90 -7.86
CA PHE A 94 0.51 -4.16 -7.15
C PHE A 94 0.64 -3.94 -5.64
N SER A 95 0.05 -4.86 -4.88
CA SER A 95 0.19 -4.92 -3.43
C SER A 95 1.15 -6.03 -3.03
N ILE A 96 1.88 -5.81 -1.94
CA ILE A 96 2.68 -6.81 -1.23
C ILE A 96 2.21 -6.80 0.23
N PRO A 97 1.74 -7.93 0.79
CA PRO A 97 1.42 -8.00 2.20
C PRO A 97 2.69 -7.92 3.05
N ILE A 98 2.61 -7.21 4.16
CA ILE A 98 3.67 -7.18 5.18
C ILE A 98 3.22 -8.15 6.27
N ALA A 99 3.81 -9.34 6.30
CA ALA A 99 3.43 -10.42 7.21
C ALA A 99 4.65 -11.17 7.79
N GLU A 100 4.51 -11.71 8.99
CA GLU A 100 5.49 -12.59 9.64
C GLU A 100 4.74 -13.70 10.38
N GLU A 101 5.14 -14.96 10.18
CA GLU A 101 4.56 -16.15 10.82
C GLU A 101 3.01 -16.23 10.73
N GLY A 102 2.43 -15.80 9.60
CA GLY A 102 0.98 -15.80 9.37
C GLY A 102 0.23 -14.64 10.05
N LYS A 103 0.94 -13.73 10.73
CA LYS A 103 0.38 -12.47 11.23
C LYS A 103 0.59 -11.36 10.21
N ILE A 104 -0.49 -10.67 9.88
CA ILE A 104 -0.52 -9.54 8.94
C ILE A 104 -0.26 -8.25 9.72
N TYR A 105 0.76 -7.50 9.30
CA TYR A 105 1.15 -6.21 9.88
C TYR A 105 0.73 -5.03 9.01
N GLY A 106 0.46 -5.26 7.73
CA GLY A 106 0.09 -4.19 6.82
C GLY A 106 0.20 -4.60 5.37
N ILE A 107 0.25 -3.59 4.52
CA ILE A 107 0.28 -3.73 3.08
C ILE A 107 1.17 -2.65 2.49
N TYR A 108 1.88 -3.04 1.45
CA TYR A 108 2.69 -2.15 0.65
C TYR A 108 2.13 -2.09 -0.76
N PHE A 109 1.69 -0.91 -1.20
CA PHE A 109 1.27 -0.67 -2.57
C PHE A 109 2.35 0.04 -3.38
N LEU A 110 2.48 -0.40 -4.62
CA LEU A 110 3.45 0.10 -5.58
C LEU A 110 2.73 0.40 -6.90
N GLY A 111 2.84 1.63 -7.38
CA GLY A 111 2.44 1.99 -8.74
C GLY A 111 3.63 1.90 -9.69
N ILE A 112 3.43 1.28 -10.85
CA ILE A 112 4.47 1.15 -11.88
C ILE A 112 3.96 1.68 -13.23
N LEU A 113 4.91 2.10 -14.07
CA LEU A 113 4.68 2.57 -15.44
C LEU A 113 4.71 1.43 -16.46
#